data_AF-A0A7J9LDV7-F1
#
_entry.id   AF-A0A7J9LDV7-F1
#
_cell.length_a   1.000
_cell.length_b   1.000
_cell.length_c   1.000
_cell.angle_alpha   90.00
_cell.angle_beta   90.00
_cell.angle_gamma   90.00
#
_symmetry.space_group_name_H-M   'P 1'
#
loop_
_entity.id
_entity.type
_entity.pdbx_description
1 polymer ?
#
loop_
_entity_poly.entity_id
_entity_poly.type
_entity_poly.pdbx_seq_one_letter_code
_entity_poly.pdbx_strand_id
1 'polypeptide(L)'
;MGIEHKNGGSSSLDFNVPLLLDQNQSKLKDLEASDNDDVNFIGTTSFSKTCFNGLNALTGIGILSTPYALASGGWISLILLFTIATATFYSGLLIQRCMDWDPNIKTYPDIGYQAFGRKGKVIVSVLMHMELYLVATGFLILEGDNLQNLLPNVECFEFGGLTIGGKQGFIIIVALIILPTVWLDNLSLLSYISATGVLASLFIIGSVLWIGVFDGIGFQQRGEFINWDGIPTAVSLFAFCYCAHPVFPTLYSSMHKRHQFSNVLIVCFVLGTLCYASMAILGYLMFGSEVQSQITLNLPTNKLSSRIAIYTTLVNPISKYALMVTPIINATKARFPYHSNKRLFRHMVGTSVVMSTLLVALAVPFFGSLMSLVGAFLSINASVTLPCLCYLKISGSYQKFNGEMVGIGLVIVMGIFVVIFGTYASLVDIMRMFKF
;
A
#
# COMPACT_ATOMS: atom_id res chain seq x y z
N MET A 1 42.91 9.02 -82.16
CA MET A 1 41.83 8.13 -82.67
C MET A 1 40.86 7.94 -81.51
N GLY A 2 39.63 8.42 -81.47
CA GLY A 2 38.75 9.10 -82.41
C GLY A 2 37.32 8.90 -81.89
N ILE A 3 36.43 9.86 -82.16
CA ILE A 3 34.95 9.84 -82.09
C ILE A 3 34.29 10.40 -80.81
N GLU A 4 33.70 11.58 -81.01
CA GLU A 4 32.59 12.21 -80.26
C GLU A 4 31.25 11.47 -80.45
N HIS A 5 30.35 11.53 -79.46
CA HIS A 5 28.99 12.06 -79.69
C HIS A 5 28.24 12.39 -78.38
N LYS A 6 27.46 13.48 -78.43
CA LYS A 6 26.62 14.11 -77.39
C LYS A 6 25.23 13.46 -77.18
N ASN A 7 24.65 13.80 -76.01
CA ASN A 7 23.23 14.00 -75.60
C ASN A 7 22.90 13.11 -74.38
N GLY A 8 22.33 13.53 -73.25
CA GLY A 8 21.51 14.69 -72.87
C GLY A 8 20.25 14.16 -72.17
N GLY A 9 20.00 14.47 -70.88
CA GLY A 9 18.69 14.24 -70.25
C GLY A 9 18.64 13.85 -68.76
N SER A 10 18.13 14.78 -67.94
CA SER A 10 17.26 14.63 -66.75
C SER A 10 17.67 13.83 -65.51
N SER A 11 17.91 14.60 -64.43
CA SER A 11 17.38 14.45 -63.06
C SER A 11 16.80 13.11 -62.59
N SER A 12 17.42 12.51 -61.57
CA SER A 12 16.74 12.02 -60.37
C SER A 12 17.77 11.80 -59.25
N LEU A 13 17.48 12.33 -58.07
CA LEU A 13 18.23 12.03 -56.84
C LEU A 13 17.87 10.60 -56.42
N ASP A 14 18.86 9.71 -56.33
CA ASP A 14 18.75 8.50 -55.53
C ASP A 14 19.77 8.56 -54.38
N PHE A 15 19.27 9.04 -53.24
CA PHE A 15 19.76 8.69 -51.92
C PHE A 15 19.47 7.20 -51.69
N ASN A 16 20.47 6.39 -51.37
CA ASN A 16 20.41 5.24 -50.44
C ASN A 16 21.51 4.22 -50.74
N VAL A 17 22.60 4.23 -49.96
CA VAL A 17 23.31 3.05 -49.38
C VAL A 17 24.33 3.66 -48.39
N PRO A 18 24.08 3.66 -47.06
CA PRO A 18 24.53 2.53 -46.24
C PRO A 18 23.67 2.33 -44.97
N LEU A 19 22.75 1.37 -44.98
CA LEU A 19 21.97 0.98 -43.78
C LEU A 19 21.85 -0.54 -43.58
N LEU A 20 22.35 -1.33 -44.54
CA LEU A 20 22.22 -2.80 -44.51
C LEU A 20 23.46 -3.53 -43.95
N LEU A 21 24.61 -2.86 -43.82
CA LEU A 21 25.80 -3.46 -43.19
C LEU A 21 25.76 -3.37 -41.65
N ASP A 22 25.15 -2.32 -41.11
CA ASP A 22 25.07 -2.10 -39.66
C ASP A 22 24.02 -2.99 -38.98
N GLN A 23 22.93 -3.32 -39.70
CA GLN A 23 21.87 -4.22 -39.21
C GLN A 23 22.32 -5.69 -39.11
N ASN A 24 23.27 -6.13 -39.94
CA ASN A 24 23.78 -7.50 -39.86
C ASN A 24 24.85 -7.65 -38.77
N GLN A 25 25.62 -6.61 -38.45
CA GLN A 25 26.53 -6.63 -37.31
C GLN A 25 25.80 -6.52 -35.96
N SER A 26 24.68 -5.78 -35.88
CA SER A 26 23.86 -5.77 -34.67
C SER A 26 23.18 -7.12 -34.43
N LYS A 27 22.61 -7.74 -35.47
CA LYS A 27 22.02 -9.09 -35.37
C LYS A 27 23.03 -10.17 -35.00
N LEU A 28 24.29 -10.06 -35.44
CA LEU A 28 25.32 -11.04 -35.05
C LEU A 28 25.74 -10.87 -33.58
N LYS A 29 25.81 -9.64 -33.07
CA LYS A 29 26.02 -9.37 -31.63
C LYS A 29 24.84 -9.84 -30.78
N ASP A 30 23.62 -9.71 -31.28
CA ASP A 30 22.42 -10.19 -30.58
C ASP A 30 22.32 -11.73 -30.57
N LEU A 31 22.90 -12.41 -31.58
CA LEU A 31 22.95 -13.88 -31.64
C LEU A 31 24.07 -14.46 -30.75
N GLU A 32 25.24 -13.81 -30.67
CA GLU A 32 26.32 -14.21 -29.74
C GLU A 32 26.01 -13.89 -28.28
N ALA A 33 25.07 -12.97 -28.00
CA ALA A 33 24.57 -12.71 -26.66
C ALA A 33 23.51 -13.72 -26.17
N SER A 34 23.05 -14.63 -27.04
CA SER A 34 21.95 -15.58 -26.71
C SER A 34 22.41 -16.96 -26.21
N ASP A 35 23.73 -17.18 -26.02
CA ASP A 35 24.27 -18.49 -25.60
C ASP A 35 24.97 -18.46 -24.22
N ASN A 36 24.62 -17.52 -23.36
CA ASN A 36 24.99 -17.51 -21.94
C ASN A 36 23.80 -17.05 -21.07
N ASP A 37 22.71 -17.81 -21.14
CA ASP A 37 21.53 -17.63 -20.29
C ASP A 37 21.79 -18.16 -18.86
N ASP A 38 22.60 -17.42 -18.10
CA ASP A 38 22.33 -17.19 -16.69
C ASP A 38 21.60 -15.85 -16.60
N VAL A 39 20.29 -15.85 -16.87
CA VAL A 39 19.43 -14.67 -16.78
C VAL A 39 19.24 -14.27 -15.31
N ASN A 40 20.28 -13.66 -14.75
CA ASN A 40 20.17 -12.82 -13.58
C ASN A 40 19.23 -11.66 -13.95
N PHE A 41 18.06 -11.62 -13.32
CA PHE A 41 17.11 -10.50 -13.47
C PHE A 41 17.80 -9.22 -12.98
N ILE A 42 18.36 -8.44 -13.90
CA ILE A 42 18.97 -7.13 -13.62
C ILE A 42 17.82 -6.17 -13.35
N GLY A 43 17.68 -5.73 -12.09
CA GLY A 43 16.69 -4.71 -11.73
C GLY A 43 16.91 -3.43 -12.53
N THR A 44 15.84 -2.83 -13.04
CA THR A 44 15.92 -1.65 -13.94
C THR A 44 15.48 -0.35 -13.26
N THR A 45 15.01 -0.41 -12.02
CA THR A 45 14.43 0.75 -11.31
C THR A 45 15.52 1.57 -10.60
N SER A 46 15.51 2.90 -10.79
CA SER A 46 16.45 3.81 -10.16
C SER A 46 16.13 4.05 -8.68
N PHE A 47 17.10 4.59 -7.92
CA PHE A 47 16.93 4.95 -6.50
C PHE A 47 15.69 5.83 -6.28
N SER A 48 15.57 6.96 -6.98
CA SER A 48 14.46 7.91 -6.80
C SER A 48 13.09 7.30 -7.11
N LYS A 49 13.00 6.48 -8.17
CA LYS A 49 11.76 5.75 -8.49
C LYS A 49 11.40 4.73 -7.41
N THR A 50 12.40 4.07 -6.83
CA THR A 50 12.20 3.12 -5.73
C THR A 50 11.77 3.83 -4.45
N CYS A 51 12.37 4.98 -4.11
CA CYS A 51 11.93 5.84 -3.01
C CYS A 51 10.48 6.29 -3.19
N PHE A 52 10.11 6.73 -4.39
CA PHE A 52 8.74 7.17 -4.66
C PHE A 52 7.73 6.03 -4.55
N ASN A 53 8.04 4.85 -5.11
CA ASN A 53 7.20 3.67 -4.98
C ASN A 53 7.11 3.17 -3.53
N GLY A 54 8.22 3.22 -2.79
CA GLY A 54 8.28 2.84 -1.38
C GLY A 54 7.48 3.78 -0.49
N LEU A 55 7.59 5.09 -0.72
CA LEU A 55 6.76 6.10 -0.09
C LEU A 55 5.29 5.92 -0.44
N ASN A 56 4.96 5.60 -1.68
CA ASN A 56 3.56 5.40 -2.06
C ASN A 56 2.96 4.12 -1.44
N ALA A 57 3.78 3.08 -1.24
CA ALA A 57 3.39 1.87 -0.53
C ALA A 57 3.24 2.11 0.97
N LEU A 58 4.12 2.93 1.56
CA LEU A 58 4.07 3.29 2.97
C LEU A 58 2.95 4.29 3.24
N THR A 59 3.03 5.50 2.65
CA THR A 59 2.08 6.60 2.75
C THR A 59 0.78 6.29 1.99
N GLY A 60 -0.03 5.43 2.60
CA GLY A 60 -1.38 5.07 2.17
C GLY A 60 -2.47 5.84 2.90
N ILE A 61 -3.69 5.28 2.89
CA ILE A 61 -4.87 5.84 3.56
C ILE A 61 -4.73 5.93 5.09
N GLY A 62 -3.75 5.24 5.69
CA GLY A 62 -3.47 5.31 7.12
C GLY A 62 -3.24 6.73 7.63
N ILE A 63 -2.78 7.64 6.76
CA ILE A 63 -2.65 9.05 7.11
C ILE A 63 -3.95 9.67 7.61
N LEU A 64 -5.11 9.21 7.10
CA LEU A 64 -6.41 9.76 7.45
C LEU A 64 -6.87 9.31 8.84
N SER A 65 -6.36 8.18 9.34
CA SER A 65 -6.69 7.64 10.67
C SER A 65 -5.64 7.95 11.73
N THR A 66 -4.47 8.51 11.39
CA THR A 66 -3.48 8.86 12.42
C THR A 66 -3.96 9.90 13.45
N PRO A 67 -4.81 10.89 13.09
CA PRO A 67 -5.40 11.77 14.09
C PRO A 67 -6.31 11.02 15.06
N TYR A 68 -7.11 10.08 14.53
CA TYR A 68 -8.00 9.25 15.32
C TYR A 68 -7.23 8.30 16.25
N ALA A 69 -6.12 7.74 15.76
CA ALA A 69 -5.22 6.92 16.57
C ALA A 69 -4.64 7.72 17.74
N LEU A 70 -4.16 8.94 17.47
CA LEU A 70 -3.65 9.84 18.52
C LEU A 70 -4.75 10.25 19.50
N ALA A 71 -5.95 10.57 19.01
CA ALA A 71 -7.08 10.92 19.85
C ALA A 71 -7.56 9.76 20.73
N SER A 72 -7.48 8.52 20.22
CA SER A 72 -7.85 7.31 20.96
C SER A 72 -6.89 7.05 22.13
N GLY A 73 -5.58 7.24 21.93
CA GLY A 73 -4.58 6.96 22.97
C GLY A 73 -4.14 8.16 23.82
N GLY A 74 -4.49 9.39 23.40
CA GLY A 74 -3.96 10.63 23.95
C GLY A 74 -2.54 10.94 23.49
N TRP A 75 -2.00 12.10 23.88
CA TRP A 75 -0.68 12.59 23.43
C TRP A 75 0.47 11.62 23.63
N ILE A 76 0.49 10.86 24.74
CA ILE A 76 1.52 9.85 25.00
C ILE A 76 1.59 8.80 23.89
N SER A 77 0.46 8.47 23.25
CA SER A 77 0.43 7.46 22.19
C SER A 77 1.27 7.84 20.96
N LEU A 78 1.64 9.12 20.80
CA LEU A 78 2.58 9.55 19.76
C LEU A 78 3.96 8.88 19.89
N ILE A 79 4.39 8.54 21.11
CA ILE A 79 5.62 7.75 21.35
C ILE A 79 5.49 6.35 20.71
N LEU A 80 4.30 5.79 20.72
CA LEU A 80 4.01 4.47 20.15
C LEU A 80 4.11 4.50 18.63
N LEU A 81 3.70 5.60 17.97
CA LEU A 81 3.92 5.82 16.54
C LEU A 81 5.41 5.71 16.20
N PHE A 82 6.28 6.41 16.93
CA PHE A 82 7.74 6.35 16.69
C PHE A 82 8.34 4.98 17.04
N THR A 83 7.82 4.32 18.08
CA THR A 83 8.25 2.98 18.48
C THR A 83 7.94 1.95 17.39
N ILE A 84 6.71 1.97 16.87
CA ILE A 84 6.27 1.12 15.77
C ILE A 84 7.08 1.43 14.51
N ALA A 85 7.26 2.71 14.17
CA ALA A 85 8.08 3.13 13.03
C ALA A 85 9.50 2.57 13.10
N THR A 86 10.11 2.61 14.30
CA THR A 86 11.47 2.08 14.52
C THR A 86 11.51 0.56 14.39
N ALA A 87 10.56 -0.14 15.01
CA ALA A 87 10.47 -1.60 14.95
C ALA A 87 10.25 -2.10 13.51
N THR A 88 9.37 -1.42 12.76
CA THR A 88 9.03 -1.75 11.38
C THR A 88 10.12 -1.33 10.38
N PHE A 89 10.84 -0.24 10.64
CA PHE A 89 12.06 0.10 9.90
C PHE A 89 13.12 -0.98 10.07
N TYR A 90 13.38 -1.38 11.31
CA TYR A 90 14.35 -2.42 11.63
C TYR A 90 13.98 -3.75 10.98
N SER A 91 12.72 -4.19 11.06
CA SER A 91 12.27 -5.41 10.39
C SER A 91 12.32 -5.30 8.85
N GLY A 92 12.18 -4.10 8.28
CA GLY A 92 12.43 -3.84 6.87
C GLY A 92 13.90 -4.07 6.47
N LEU A 93 14.85 -3.67 7.32
CA LEU A 93 16.27 -4.01 7.15
C LEU A 93 16.51 -5.52 7.27
N LEU A 94 15.78 -6.21 8.15
CA LEU A 94 15.85 -7.67 8.24
C LEU A 94 15.34 -8.36 6.97
N ILE A 95 14.28 -7.84 6.34
CA ILE A 95 13.82 -8.32 5.02
C ILE A 95 14.95 -8.19 4.00
N GLN A 96 15.60 -7.02 3.92
CA GLN A 96 16.74 -6.82 3.02
C GLN A 96 17.83 -7.87 3.26
N ARG A 97 18.23 -8.09 4.51
CA ARG A 97 19.26 -9.09 4.84
C ARG A 97 18.83 -10.53 4.52
N CYS A 98 17.54 -10.86 4.64
CA CYS A 98 17.03 -12.16 4.20
C CYS A 98 17.15 -12.30 2.68
N MET A 99 16.84 -11.25 1.92
CA MET A 99 16.98 -11.23 0.46
C MET A 99 18.43 -11.31 0.00
N ASP A 100 19.35 -10.69 0.75
CA ASP A 100 20.80 -10.75 0.48
C ASP A 100 21.39 -12.17 0.69
N TRP A 101 20.67 -13.06 1.38
CA TRP A 101 21.14 -14.42 1.68
C TRP A 101 21.12 -15.37 0.49
N ASP A 102 20.13 -15.24 -0.39
CA ASP A 102 19.97 -16.09 -1.59
C ASP A 102 19.38 -15.26 -2.74
N PRO A 103 20.09 -15.13 -3.88
CA PRO A 103 19.63 -14.33 -5.02
C PRO A 103 18.32 -14.84 -5.65
N ASN A 104 17.90 -16.07 -5.36
CA ASN A 104 16.62 -16.62 -5.82
C ASN A 104 15.41 -16.10 -5.05
N ILE A 105 15.61 -15.46 -3.89
CA ILE A 105 14.54 -14.86 -3.12
C ILE A 105 14.10 -13.57 -3.82
N LYS A 106 12.87 -13.57 -4.36
CA LYS A 106 12.30 -12.45 -5.11
C LYS A 106 11.04 -11.87 -4.47
N THR A 107 10.34 -12.68 -3.69
CA THR A 107 9.04 -12.29 -3.09
C THR A 107 9.02 -12.57 -1.60
N TYR A 108 8.08 -11.94 -0.89
CA TYR A 108 7.96 -12.15 0.55
C TYR A 108 7.67 -13.61 0.94
N PRO A 109 6.79 -14.35 0.24
CA PRO A 109 6.61 -15.78 0.48
C PRO A 109 7.87 -16.63 0.26
N ASP A 110 8.82 -16.21 -0.59
CA ASP A 110 10.07 -16.94 -0.79
C ASP A 110 11.00 -16.82 0.43
N ILE A 111 10.96 -15.69 1.16
CA ILE A 111 11.63 -15.58 2.47
C ILE A 111 11.05 -16.60 3.45
N GLY A 112 9.71 -16.73 3.49
CA GLY A 112 9.05 -17.75 4.31
C GLY A 112 9.40 -19.17 3.89
N TYR A 113 9.56 -19.42 2.59
CA TYR A 113 10.03 -20.71 2.07
C TYR A 113 11.45 -21.03 2.52
N GLN A 114 12.35 -20.05 2.43
CA GLN A 114 13.74 -20.24 2.83
C GLN A 114 13.86 -20.52 4.33
N ALA A 115 13.07 -19.85 5.16
CA ALA A 115 13.11 -20.03 6.61
C ALA A 115 12.45 -21.33 7.08
N PHE A 116 11.23 -21.63 6.62
CA PHE A 116 10.38 -22.69 7.19
C PHE A 116 9.79 -23.64 6.13
N GLY A 117 10.35 -23.66 4.92
CA GLY A 117 9.89 -24.49 3.81
C GLY A 117 8.46 -24.15 3.36
N ARG A 118 7.76 -25.15 2.81
CA ARG A 118 6.41 -24.96 2.25
C ARG A 118 5.41 -24.36 3.25
N LYS A 119 5.50 -24.74 4.53
CA LYS A 119 4.62 -24.20 5.58
C LYS A 119 4.82 -22.70 5.76
N GLY A 120 6.06 -22.25 5.85
CA GLY A 120 6.38 -20.82 5.93
C GLY A 120 5.90 -20.03 4.72
N LYS A 121 6.12 -20.57 3.50
CA LYS A 121 5.63 -19.96 2.26
C LYS A 121 4.12 -19.73 2.30
N VAL A 122 3.35 -20.73 2.72
CA VAL A 122 1.88 -20.63 2.81
C VAL A 122 1.46 -19.63 3.88
N ILE A 123 2.06 -19.64 5.07
CA ILE A 123 1.71 -18.71 6.15
C ILE A 123 1.94 -17.25 5.74
N VAL A 124 3.14 -16.94 5.22
CA VAL A 124 3.47 -15.58 4.76
C VAL A 124 2.54 -15.16 3.62
N SER A 125 2.27 -16.07 2.69
CA SER A 125 1.35 -15.82 1.58
C SER A 125 -0.06 -15.52 2.08
N VAL A 126 -0.63 -16.33 2.97
CA VAL A 126 -1.99 -16.13 3.49
C VAL A 126 -2.10 -14.79 4.22
N LEU A 127 -1.16 -14.48 5.12
CA LEU A 127 -1.17 -13.22 5.88
C LEU A 127 -1.08 -11.99 4.96
N MET A 128 -0.15 -12.00 4.00
CA MET A 128 -0.01 -10.94 3.01
C MET A 128 -1.29 -10.75 2.18
N HIS A 129 -1.86 -11.84 1.65
CA HIS A 129 -3.06 -11.74 0.82
C HIS A 129 -4.27 -11.27 1.63
N MET A 130 -4.41 -11.72 2.88
CA MET A 130 -5.49 -11.32 3.77
C MET A 130 -5.37 -9.84 4.18
N GLU A 131 -4.15 -9.37 4.42
CA GLU A 131 -3.85 -7.95 4.65
C GLU A 131 -4.26 -7.09 3.45
N LEU A 132 -3.74 -7.39 2.26
CA LEU A 132 -4.07 -6.64 1.03
C LEU A 132 -5.57 -6.66 0.73
N TYR A 133 -6.24 -7.78 1.01
CA TYR A 133 -7.67 -7.95 0.86
C TYR A 133 -8.46 -6.99 1.77
N LEU A 134 -8.15 -6.95 3.07
CA LEU A 134 -8.86 -6.08 4.01
C LEU A 134 -8.50 -4.60 3.85
N VAL A 135 -7.28 -4.28 3.40
CA VAL A 135 -6.93 -2.92 2.99
C VAL A 135 -7.78 -2.47 1.79
N ALA A 136 -7.97 -3.34 0.79
CA ALA A 136 -8.85 -3.07 -0.34
C ALA A 136 -10.32 -2.94 0.08
N THR A 137 -10.81 -3.78 1.00
CA THR A 137 -12.14 -3.61 1.60
C THR A 137 -12.29 -2.24 2.26
N GLY A 138 -11.29 -1.81 3.01
CA GLY A 138 -11.32 -0.53 3.67
C GLY A 138 -11.24 0.68 2.75
N PHE A 139 -10.66 0.54 1.55
CA PHE A 139 -10.81 1.55 0.50
C PHE A 139 -12.28 1.75 0.12
N LEU A 140 -13.07 0.68 -0.03
CA LEU A 140 -14.50 0.81 -0.33
C LEU A 140 -15.26 1.53 0.80
N ILE A 141 -14.96 1.21 2.05
CA ILE A 141 -15.60 1.84 3.23
C ILE A 141 -15.23 3.32 3.30
N LEU A 142 -13.95 3.66 3.14
CA LEU A 142 -13.45 5.03 3.13
C LEU A 142 -14.13 5.87 2.06
N GLU A 143 -14.21 5.37 0.82
CA GLU A 143 -14.88 6.08 -0.27
C GLU A 143 -16.37 6.28 0.02
N GLY A 144 -17.05 5.25 0.52
CA GLY A 144 -18.46 5.32 0.92
C GLY A 144 -18.71 6.34 2.03
N ASP A 145 -17.86 6.37 3.05
CA ASP A 145 -17.92 7.34 4.16
C ASP A 145 -17.75 8.79 3.67
N ASN A 146 -16.75 9.03 2.83
CA ASN A 146 -16.46 10.36 2.31
C ASN A 146 -17.53 10.85 1.33
N LEU A 147 -18.10 9.97 0.50
CA LEU A 147 -19.20 10.33 -0.38
C LEU A 147 -20.49 10.64 0.40
N GLN A 148 -20.81 9.85 1.44
CA GLN A 148 -21.93 10.15 2.34
C GLN A 148 -21.73 11.51 3.04
N ASN A 149 -20.50 11.83 3.46
CA ASN A 149 -20.19 13.12 4.08
C ASN A 149 -20.36 14.30 3.10
N LEU A 150 -20.03 14.12 1.82
CA LEU A 150 -20.22 15.15 0.79
C LEU A 150 -21.68 15.32 0.37
N LEU A 151 -22.47 14.25 0.42
CA LEU A 151 -23.85 14.20 -0.05
C LEU A 151 -24.80 13.73 1.08
N PRO A 152 -24.88 14.47 2.20
CA PRO A 152 -25.65 14.03 3.37
C PRO A 152 -27.16 13.92 3.08
N ASN A 153 -27.65 14.66 2.09
CA ASN A 153 -29.07 14.64 1.67
C ASN A 153 -29.48 13.32 0.98
N VAL A 154 -28.52 12.47 0.60
CA VAL A 154 -28.78 11.14 0.03
C VAL A 154 -28.83 10.15 1.19
N GLU A 155 -29.98 10.07 1.85
CA GLU A 155 -30.17 9.21 3.03
C GLU A 155 -30.36 7.74 2.65
N CYS A 156 -31.01 7.48 1.50
CA CYS A 156 -31.23 6.14 0.98
C CYS A 156 -31.35 6.12 -0.54
N PHE A 157 -31.10 4.95 -1.12
CA PHE A 157 -31.34 4.63 -2.51
C PHE A 157 -32.49 3.61 -2.60
N GLU A 158 -33.49 3.91 -3.43
CA GLU A 158 -34.60 3.00 -3.69
C GLU A 158 -34.41 2.30 -5.04
N PHE A 159 -34.28 0.97 -5.02
CA PHE A 159 -34.15 0.17 -6.23
C PHE A 159 -35.08 -1.03 -6.17
N GLY A 160 -36.11 -1.04 -7.02
CA GLY A 160 -36.99 -2.21 -7.20
C GLY A 160 -37.67 -2.68 -5.91
N GLY A 161 -37.99 -1.77 -4.99
CA GLY A 161 -38.63 -2.07 -3.70
C GLY A 161 -37.65 -2.36 -2.54
N LEU A 162 -36.34 -2.36 -2.78
CA LEU A 162 -35.31 -2.43 -1.74
C LEU A 162 -34.83 -1.01 -1.38
N THR A 163 -34.84 -0.70 -0.08
CA THR A 163 -34.25 0.52 0.48
C THR A 163 -32.84 0.24 0.97
N ILE A 164 -31.85 0.85 0.32
CA ILE A 164 -30.43 0.73 0.70
C ILE A 164 -30.01 2.05 1.36
N GLY A 165 -29.40 2.00 2.54
CA GLY A 165 -28.89 3.20 3.21
C GLY A 165 -27.86 3.94 2.34
N GLY A 166 -27.79 5.28 2.46
CA GLY A 166 -26.97 6.14 1.61
C GLY A 166 -25.51 5.70 1.55
N LYS A 167 -24.90 5.44 2.72
CA LYS A 167 -23.53 4.95 2.84
C LYS A 167 -23.33 3.62 2.11
N GLN A 168 -24.21 2.64 2.33
CA GLN A 168 -24.15 1.34 1.67
C GLN A 168 -24.31 1.49 0.15
N GLY A 169 -25.19 2.39 -0.30
CA GLY A 169 -25.34 2.72 -1.71
C GLY A 169 -24.08 3.32 -2.32
N PHE A 170 -23.41 4.25 -1.63
CA PHE A 170 -22.13 4.81 -2.09
C PHE A 170 -21.02 3.75 -2.14
N ILE A 171 -20.94 2.84 -1.16
CA ILE A 171 -20.00 1.70 -1.20
C ILE A 171 -20.24 0.84 -2.45
N ILE A 172 -21.50 0.55 -2.80
CA ILE A 172 -21.86 -0.20 -4.00
C ILE A 172 -21.46 0.56 -5.27
N ILE A 173 -21.77 1.85 -5.35
CA ILE A 173 -21.42 2.71 -6.50
C ILE A 173 -19.90 2.73 -6.72
N VAL A 174 -19.12 2.91 -5.64
CA VAL A 174 -17.66 2.91 -5.69
C VAL A 174 -17.13 1.56 -6.18
N ALA A 175 -17.67 0.45 -5.66
CA ALA A 175 -17.27 -0.88 -6.12
C ALA A 175 -17.53 -1.08 -7.63
N LEU A 176 -18.64 -0.54 -8.15
CA LEU A 176 -18.94 -0.56 -9.59
C LEU A 176 -17.97 0.31 -10.40
N ILE A 177 -17.55 1.47 -9.88
CA ILE A 177 -16.54 2.34 -10.51
C ILE A 177 -15.15 1.67 -10.52
N ILE A 178 -14.81 0.95 -9.45
CA ILE A 178 -13.53 0.24 -9.32
C ILE A 178 -13.51 -1.05 -10.16
N LEU A 179 -14.64 -1.71 -10.38
CA LEU A 179 -14.68 -3.00 -11.06
C LEU A 179 -13.95 -3.06 -12.43
N PRO A 180 -14.07 -2.06 -13.34
CA PRO A 180 -13.31 -2.05 -14.58
C PRO A 180 -11.78 -2.03 -14.36
N THR A 181 -11.30 -1.48 -13.24
CA THR A 181 -9.87 -1.35 -12.96
C THR A 181 -9.19 -2.69 -12.73
N VAL A 182 -9.90 -3.68 -12.16
CA VAL A 182 -9.36 -5.04 -11.93
C VAL A 182 -9.37 -5.91 -13.20
N TRP A 183 -10.01 -5.45 -14.26
CA TRP A 183 -10.03 -6.10 -15.58
C TRP A 183 -8.88 -5.63 -16.48
N LEU A 184 -8.15 -4.59 -16.08
CA LEU A 184 -7.02 -4.06 -16.84
C LEU A 184 -5.83 -5.03 -16.78
N ASP A 185 -5.37 -5.45 -17.95
CA ASP A 185 -4.18 -6.30 -18.09
C ASP A 185 -2.88 -5.51 -17.90
N ASN A 186 -2.91 -4.26 -18.35
CA ASN A 186 -1.79 -3.34 -18.22
C ASN A 186 -2.11 -2.32 -17.13
N LEU A 187 -1.57 -2.57 -15.93
CA LEU A 187 -1.74 -1.69 -14.78
C LEU A 187 -0.82 -0.46 -14.82
N SER A 188 -0.10 -0.20 -15.92
CA SER A 188 0.84 0.93 -16.01
C SER A 188 0.15 2.28 -15.75
N LEU A 189 -1.00 2.56 -16.39
CA LEU A 189 -1.75 3.78 -16.17
C LEU A 189 -2.16 3.93 -14.69
N LEU A 190 -2.70 2.87 -14.11
CA LEU A 190 -3.11 2.84 -12.70
C LEU A 190 -1.91 3.00 -11.75
N SER A 191 -0.76 2.44 -12.11
CA SER A 191 0.50 2.60 -11.40
C SER A 191 0.98 4.05 -11.47
N TYR A 192 0.87 4.74 -12.60
CA TYR A 192 1.24 6.16 -12.70
C TYR A 192 0.33 7.04 -11.84
N ILE A 193 -0.99 6.81 -11.90
CA ILE A 193 -1.96 7.55 -11.07
C ILE A 193 -1.70 7.27 -9.59
N SER A 194 -1.58 6.00 -9.20
CA SER A 194 -1.28 5.59 -7.83
C SER A 194 0.04 6.18 -7.35
N ALA A 195 1.06 6.29 -8.20
CA ALA A 195 2.34 6.87 -7.82
C ALA A 195 2.18 8.33 -7.35
N THR A 196 1.19 9.08 -7.86
CA THR A 196 0.89 10.44 -7.35
C THR A 196 0.33 10.47 -5.92
N GLY A 197 0.05 9.31 -5.31
CA GLY A 197 -0.49 9.18 -3.96
C GLY A 197 0.35 9.85 -2.86
N VAL A 198 1.67 9.93 -3.03
CA VAL A 198 2.55 10.68 -2.10
C VAL A 198 2.25 12.18 -2.18
N LEU A 199 2.10 12.73 -3.38
CA LEU A 199 1.72 14.13 -3.58
C LEU A 199 0.31 14.37 -3.05
N ALA A 200 -0.63 13.46 -3.30
CA ALA A 200 -1.99 13.52 -2.76
C ALA A 200 -1.98 13.60 -1.22
N SER A 201 -1.11 12.82 -0.55
CA SER A 201 -0.95 12.87 0.91
C SER A 201 -0.44 14.22 1.40
N LEU A 202 0.54 14.82 0.70
CA LEU A 202 1.03 16.17 1.01
C LEU A 202 -0.05 17.24 0.77
N PHE A 203 -0.84 17.11 -0.30
CA PHE A 203 -1.97 17.99 -0.56
C PHE A 203 -3.03 17.89 0.54
N ILE A 204 -3.34 16.69 1.04
CA ILE A 204 -4.29 16.51 2.14
C ILE A 204 -3.77 17.18 3.41
N ILE A 205 -2.49 16.99 3.78
CA ILE A 205 -1.87 17.69 4.92
C ILE A 205 -1.97 19.21 4.73
N GLY A 206 -1.61 19.72 3.56
CA GLY A 206 -1.67 21.15 3.24
C GLY A 206 -3.08 21.72 3.35
N SER A 207 -4.09 21.00 2.85
CA SER A 207 -5.50 21.39 2.97
C SER A 207 -5.97 21.37 4.42
N VAL A 208 -5.61 20.36 5.21
CA VAL A 208 -5.96 20.30 6.65
C VAL A 208 -5.32 21.45 7.42
N LEU A 209 -4.03 21.74 7.15
CA LEU A 209 -3.34 22.89 7.73
C LEU A 209 -4.02 24.20 7.35
N TRP A 210 -4.38 24.37 6.07
CA TRP A 210 -5.10 25.54 5.59
C TRP A 210 -6.44 25.72 6.32
N ILE A 211 -7.20 24.65 6.49
CA ILE A 211 -8.49 24.66 7.20
C ILE A 211 -8.30 25.12 8.65
N GLY A 212 -7.28 24.60 9.33
CA GLY A 212 -6.95 24.99 10.70
C GLY A 212 -6.56 26.46 10.83
N VAL A 213 -5.74 26.98 9.92
CA VAL A 213 -5.23 28.36 9.98
C VAL A 213 -6.26 29.40 9.49
N PHE A 214 -6.91 29.16 8.36
CA PHE A 214 -7.66 30.18 7.62
C PHE A 214 -9.18 29.97 7.61
N ASP A 215 -9.67 28.74 7.76
CA ASP A 215 -11.12 28.47 7.71
C ASP A 215 -11.82 28.51 9.08
N GLY A 216 -11.08 28.88 10.12
CA GLY A 216 -11.64 29.20 11.44
C GLY A 216 -11.81 28.01 12.39
N ILE A 217 -11.31 26.82 12.04
CA ILE A 217 -11.30 25.67 12.97
C ILE A 217 -10.29 25.90 14.11
N GLY A 218 -9.11 26.43 13.79
CA GLY A 218 -8.05 26.69 14.77
C GLY A 218 -7.40 25.41 15.33
N PHE A 219 -6.45 25.62 16.24
CA PHE A 219 -5.67 24.56 16.91
C PHE A 219 -5.80 24.69 18.43
N GLN A 220 -7.03 24.78 18.91
CA GLN A 220 -7.34 25.13 20.29
C GLN A 220 -7.61 23.91 21.18
N GLN A 221 -7.80 22.74 20.59
CA GLN A 221 -8.07 21.52 21.34
C GLN A 221 -6.83 21.10 22.11
N ARG A 222 -6.98 20.92 23.42
CA ARG A 222 -5.87 20.50 24.29
C ARG A 222 -5.60 19.00 24.20
N GLY A 223 -6.62 18.21 23.85
CA GLY A 223 -6.57 16.75 23.90
C GLY A 223 -6.40 16.22 25.32
N GLU A 224 -6.40 14.90 25.43
CA GLU A 224 -6.08 14.16 26.65
C GLU A 224 -4.60 13.78 26.63
N PHE A 225 -3.98 13.81 27.81
CA PHE A 225 -2.58 13.42 27.94
C PHE A 225 -2.38 11.93 27.66
N ILE A 226 -3.26 11.08 28.20
CA ILE A 226 -3.27 9.64 28.01
C ILE A 226 -4.70 9.11 28.18
N ASN A 227 -5.08 8.18 27.31
CA ASN A 227 -6.30 7.39 27.44
C ASN A 227 -5.93 5.91 27.34
N TRP A 228 -5.89 5.24 28.50
CA TRP A 228 -5.45 3.84 28.61
C TRP A 228 -6.31 2.86 27.81
N ASP A 229 -7.62 3.08 27.79
CA ASP A 229 -8.57 2.19 27.13
C ASP A 229 -8.41 2.23 25.60
N GLY A 230 -8.00 3.37 25.04
CA GLY A 230 -7.77 3.52 23.61
C GLY A 230 -6.33 3.27 23.14
N ILE A 231 -5.37 2.99 24.05
CA ILE A 231 -3.99 2.64 23.66
C ILE A 231 -3.94 1.44 22.70
N PRO A 232 -4.65 0.31 22.93
CA PRO A 232 -4.64 -0.80 21.99
C PRO A 232 -5.08 -0.40 20.58
N THR A 233 -6.12 0.44 20.48
CA THR A 233 -6.62 0.95 19.18
C THR A 233 -5.60 1.89 18.53
N ALA A 234 -4.99 2.80 19.30
CA ALA A 234 -3.95 3.71 18.81
C ALA A 234 -2.75 2.95 18.23
N VAL A 235 -2.20 2.00 19.00
CA VAL A 235 -1.08 1.14 18.57
C VAL A 235 -1.43 0.37 17.30
N SER A 236 -2.64 -0.16 17.23
CA SER A 236 -3.08 -0.95 16.08
C SER A 236 -3.22 -0.10 14.81
N LEU A 237 -3.81 1.09 14.91
CA LEU A 237 -3.91 2.02 13.78
C LEU A 237 -2.54 2.56 13.35
N PHE A 238 -1.62 2.80 14.28
CA PHE A 238 -0.23 3.12 13.92
C PHE A 238 0.47 1.94 13.25
N ALA A 239 0.26 0.70 13.70
CA ALA A 239 0.81 -0.49 13.05
C ALA A 239 0.30 -0.64 11.62
N PHE A 240 -0.98 -0.36 11.38
CA PHE A 240 -1.57 -0.30 10.05
C PHE A 240 -0.85 0.72 9.14
N CYS A 241 -0.41 1.87 9.67
CA CYS A 241 0.31 2.87 8.88
C CYS A 241 1.68 2.39 8.37
N TYR A 242 2.30 1.40 9.01
CA TYR A 242 3.62 0.88 8.65
C TYR A 242 3.58 -0.52 8.02
N CYS A 243 2.49 -0.84 7.30
CA CYS A 243 2.21 -2.16 6.73
C CYS A 243 2.82 -2.46 5.34
N ALA A 244 3.88 -1.73 4.92
CA ALA A 244 4.40 -1.81 3.55
C ALA A 244 5.30 -3.03 3.26
N HIS A 245 5.61 -3.85 4.27
CA HIS A 245 6.56 -4.97 4.20
C HIS A 245 6.29 -5.99 3.12
N PRO A 246 5.03 -6.35 2.80
CA PRO A 246 4.76 -7.28 1.71
C PRO A 246 5.26 -6.81 0.33
N VAL A 247 5.48 -5.51 0.17
CA VAL A 247 5.94 -4.86 -1.06
C VAL A 247 7.46 -4.66 -1.08
N PHE A 248 8.14 -4.72 0.07
CA PHE A 248 9.60 -4.46 0.14
C PHE A 248 10.45 -5.43 -0.69
N PRO A 249 10.23 -6.77 -0.68
CA PRO A 249 11.00 -7.69 -1.50
C PRO A 249 10.91 -7.39 -3.00
N THR A 250 9.73 -7.05 -3.51
CA THR A 250 9.55 -6.75 -4.93
C THR A 250 10.19 -5.42 -5.32
N LEU A 251 10.14 -4.40 -4.45
CA LEU A 251 10.89 -3.16 -4.63
C LEU A 251 12.40 -3.40 -4.66
N TYR A 252 12.90 -4.19 -3.71
CA TYR A 252 14.32 -4.56 -3.62
C TYR A 252 14.78 -5.27 -4.90
N SER A 253 14.06 -6.31 -5.35
CA SER A 253 14.42 -7.08 -6.54
C SER A 253 14.33 -6.26 -7.83
N SER A 254 13.46 -5.26 -7.88
CA SER A 254 13.29 -4.38 -9.06
C SER A 254 14.36 -3.29 -9.17
N MET A 255 15.12 -3.05 -8.11
CA MET A 255 16.08 -1.95 -8.04
C MET A 255 17.42 -2.31 -8.70
N HIS A 256 17.96 -1.38 -9.48
CA HIS A 256 19.23 -1.57 -10.18
C HIS A 256 20.42 -1.67 -9.23
N LYS A 257 20.48 -0.83 -8.18
CA LYS A 257 21.57 -0.80 -7.19
C LYS A 257 21.08 -1.28 -5.83
N ARG A 258 20.88 -2.60 -5.67
CA ARG A 258 20.30 -3.25 -4.48
C ARG A 258 20.90 -2.82 -3.13
N HIS A 259 22.22 -2.58 -3.07
CA HIS A 259 22.90 -2.11 -1.87
C HIS A 259 22.36 -0.76 -1.32
N GLN A 260 21.68 0.04 -2.15
CA GLN A 260 21.10 1.32 -1.74
C GLN A 260 19.74 1.16 -1.06
N PHE A 261 19.22 -0.06 -0.92
CA PHE A 261 17.85 -0.28 -0.43
C PHE A 261 17.67 0.20 1.01
N SER A 262 18.70 0.07 1.87
CA SER A 262 18.66 0.64 3.21
C SER A 262 18.45 2.16 3.20
N ASN A 263 19.07 2.87 2.24
CA ASN A 263 18.87 4.30 2.08
C ASN A 263 17.45 4.63 1.58
N VAL A 264 16.89 3.79 0.71
CA VAL A 264 15.48 3.88 0.30
C VAL A 264 14.57 3.75 1.52
N LEU A 265 14.79 2.74 2.36
CA LEU A 265 14.01 2.54 3.59
C LEU A 265 14.13 3.75 4.52
N ILE A 266 15.33 4.32 4.72
CA ILE A 266 15.52 5.52 5.55
C ILE A 266 14.66 6.67 5.02
N VAL A 267 14.74 6.97 3.72
CA VAL A 267 13.94 8.04 3.09
C VAL A 267 12.44 7.79 3.27
N CYS A 268 11.98 6.56 3.00
CA CYS A 268 10.58 6.17 3.12
C CYS A 268 10.06 6.34 4.56
N PHE A 269 10.76 5.78 5.53
CA PHE A 269 10.33 5.80 6.93
C PHE A 269 10.41 7.19 7.54
N VAL A 270 11.45 7.98 7.26
CA VAL A 270 11.56 9.35 7.77
C VAL A 270 10.43 10.22 7.22
N LEU A 271 10.26 10.29 5.90
CA LEU A 271 9.24 11.14 5.30
C LEU A 271 7.81 10.64 5.61
N GLY A 272 7.59 9.33 5.62
CA GLY A 272 6.30 8.74 6.01
C GLY A 272 5.93 9.07 7.45
N THR A 273 6.87 8.90 8.38
CA THR A 273 6.67 9.24 9.81
C THR A 273 6.41 10.72 10.00
N LEU A 274 7.11 11.61 9.29
CA LEU A 274 6.84 13.04 9.33
C LEU A 274 5.42 13.35 8.84
N CYS A 275 4.95 12.73 7.76
CA CYS A 275 3.58 12.90 7.27
C CYS A 275 2.55 12.43 8.30
N TYR A 276 2.76 11.23 8.88
CA TYR A 276 1.85 10.65 9.87
C TYR A 276 1.78 11.45 11.16
N ALA A 277 2.94 11.84 11.71
CA ALA A 277 3.01 12.64 12.92
C ALA A 277 2.41 14.03 12.68
N SER A 278 2.70 14.67 11.54
CA SER A 278 2.12 15.97 11.18
C SER A 278 0.61 15.90 11.12
N MET A 279 0.06 14.93 10.38
CA MET A 279 -1.40 14.76 10.29
C MET A 279 -2.00 14.48 11.67
N ALA A 280 -1.41 13.56 12.44
CA ALA A 280 -1.89 13.19 13.78
C ALA A 280 -1.99 14.41 14.70
N ILE A 281 -0.90 15.18 14.79
CA ILE A 281 -0.81 16.37 15.64
C ILE A 281 -1.80 17.44 15.16
N LEU A 282 -1.84 17.75 13.86
CA LEU A 282 -2.75 18.77 13.33
C LEU A 282 -4.21 18.40 13.57
N GLY A 283 -4.61 17.19 13.21
CA GLY A 283 -5.99 16.74 13.39
C GLY A 283 -6.41 16.68 14.86
N TYR A 284 -5.52 16.27 15.76
CA TYR A 284 -5.84 16.24 17.18
C TYR A 284 -5.94 17.64 17.82
N LEU A 285 -5.09 18.58 17.40
CA LEU A 285 -5.20 19.98 17.82
C LEU A 285 -6.46 20.69 17.27
N MET A 286 -6.96 20.24 16.11
CA MET A 286 -8.18 20.78 15.50
C MET A 286 -9.45 20.23 16.14
N PHE A 287 -9.52 18.91 16.40
CA PHE A 287 -10.79 18.26 16.76
C PHE A 287 -10.77 17.51 18.11
N GLY A 288 -9.62 17.37 18.78
CA GLY A 288 -9.57 16.79 20.12
C GLY A 288 -10.10 15.35 20.19
N SER A 289 -10.91 15.04 21.20
CA SER A 289 -11.55 13.72 21.34
C SER A 289 -12.58 13.41 20.25
N GLU A 290 -13.06 14.42 19.53
CA GLU A 290 -14.13 14.29 18.51
C GLU A 290 -13.60 13.90 17.13
N VAL A 291 -12.30 13.63 17.01
CA VAL A 291 -11.72 13.11 15.76
C VAL A 291 -12.44 11.82 15.37
N GLN A 292 -12.97 11.79 14.15
CA GLN A 292 -13.59 10.61 13.56
C GLN A 292 -12.53 9.68 12.99
N SER A 293 -12.90 8.42 12.71
CA SER A 293 -11.98 7.40 12.20
C SER A 293 -11.21 7.79 10.92
N GLN A 294 -11.73 8.78 10.20
CA GLN A 294 -11.09 9.45 9.08
C GLN A 294 -11.20 10.96 9.30
N ILE A 295 -10.07 11.66 9.31
CA ILE A 295 -10.04 13.12 9.54
C ILE A 295 -10.89 13.90 8.54
N THR A 296 -11.08 13.38 7.33
CA THR A 296 -11.92 13.99 6.29
C THR A 296 -13.39 14.10 6.68
N LEU A 297 -13.86 13.23 7.57
CA LEU A 297 -15.24 13.27 8.09
C LEU A 297 -15.44 14.41 9.10
N ASN A 298 -14.37 14.93 9.70
CA ASN A 298 -14.44 16.11 10.56
C ASN A 298 -14.40 17.43 9.77
N LEU A 299 -14.03 17.41 8.48
CA LEU A 299 -13.81 18.63 7.72
C LEU A 299 -15.13 19.29 7.31
N PRO A 300 -15.26 20.62 7.47
CA PRO A 300 -16.49 21.34 7.13
C PRO A 300 -16.69 21.38 5.60
N THR A 301 -17.72 20.70 5.09
CA THR A 301 -17.94 20.46 3.64
C THR A 301 -18.41 21.70 2.86
N ASN A 302 -18.74 22.79 3.56
CA ASN A 302 -19.06 24.08 2.94
C ASN A 302 -17.81 24.88 2.50
N LYS A 303 -16.60 24.46 2.91
CA LYS A 303 -15.34 25.11 2.52
C LYS A 303 -14.70 24.46 1.30
N LEU A 304 -14.09 25.27 0.43
CA LEU A 304 -13.42 24.79 -0.78
C LEU A 304 -12.20 23.91 -0.44
N SER A 305 -11.40 24.32 0.54
CA SER A 305 -10.25 23.59 1.08
C SER A 305 -10.62 22.17 1.54
N SER A 306 -11.71 22.03 2.29
CA SER A 306 -12.27 20.73 2.71
C SER A 306 -12.67 19.88 1.53
N ARG A 307 -13.40 20.45 0.55
CA ARG A 307 -13.79 19.72 -0.66
C ARG A 307 -12.58 19.22 -1.45
N ILE A 308 -11.54 20.04 -1.57
CA ILE A 308 -10.28 19.63 -2.22
C ILE A 308 -9.63 18.47 -1.46
N ALA A 309 -9.55 18.52 -0.13
CA ALA A 309 -9.01 17.43 0.69
C ALA A 309 -9.81 16.12 0.50
N ILE A 310 -11.14 16.21 0.49
CA ILE A 310 -12.03 15.05 0.32
C ILE A 310 -11.92 14.50 -1.11
N TYR A 311 -11.98 15.33 -2.16
CA TYR A 311 -11.83 14.85 -3.54
C TYR A 311 -10.45 14.23 -3.79
N THR A 312 -9.39 14.80 -3.22
CA THR A 312 -8.03 14.20 -3.31
C THR A 312 -7.99 12.84 -2.64
N THR A 313 -8.71 12.68 -1.53
CA THR A 313 -8.86 11.42 -0.81
C THR A 313 -9.62 10.38 -1.63
N LEU A 314 -10.64 10.76 -2.39
CA LEU A 314 -11.45 9.83 -3.22
C LEU A 314 -10.71 9.30 -4.47
N VAL A 315 -9.69 10.01 -4.96
CA VAL A 315 -8.98 9.58 -6.18
C VAL A 315 -7.98 8.45 -5.90
N ASN A 316 -7.30 8.51 -4.76
CA ASN A 316 -6.16 7.65 -4.48
C ASN A 316 -6.55 6.15 -4.31
N PRO A 317 -7.56 5.80 -3.48
CA PRO A 317 -8.00 4.43 -3.29
C PRO A 317 -8.52 3.77 -4.58
N ILE A 318 -9.23 4.50 -5.44
CA ILE A 318 -9.70 3.98 -6.75
C ILE A 318 -8.52 3.46 -7.58
N SER A 319 -7.42 4.21 -7.65
CA SER A 319 -6.22 3.80 -8.39
C SER A 319 -5.40 2.71 -7.69
N LYS A 320 -5.37 2.71 -6.35
CA LYS A 320 -4.63 1.75 -5.54
C LYS A 320 -5.34 0.41 -5.41
N TYR A 321 -6.67 0.38 -5.52
CA TYR A 321 -7.47 -0.82 -5.28
C TYR A 321 -7.01 -1.99 -6.16
N ALA A 322 -6.95 -1.81 -7.49
CA ALA A 322 -6.55 -2.91 -8.37
C ALA A 322 -5.11 -3.38 -8.11
N LEU A 323 -4.20 -2.45 -7.76
CA LEU A 323 -2.82 -2.79 -7.40
C LEU A 323 -2.77 -3.64 -6.13
N MET A 324 -3.59 -3.35 -5.13
CA MET A 324 -3.67 -4.12 -3.88
C MET A 324 -4.22 -5.54 -4.10
N VAL A 325 -5.24 -5.69 -4.95
CA VAL A 325 -5.85 -7.03 -5.18
C VAL A 325 -5.13 -7.85 -6.25
N THR A 326 -4.24 -7.25 -7.05
CA THR A 326 -3.50 -7.94 -8.12
C THR A 326 -2.71 -9.16 -7.64
N PRO A 327 -1.95 -9.10 -6.52
CA PRO A 327 -1.29 -10.29 -5.97
C PRO A 327 -2.26 -11.44 -5.70
N ILE A 328 -3.44 -11.15 -5.13
CA ILE A 328 -4.50 -12.13 -4.83
C ILE A 328 -5.05 -12.75 -6.11
N ILE A 329 -5.36 -11.91 -7.10
CA ILE A 329 -5.85 -12.32 -8.41
C ILE A 329 -4.82 -13.22 -9.11
N ASN A 330 -3.54 -12.84 -9.10
CA ASN A 330 -2.47 -13.60 -9.74
C ASN A 330 -2.20 -14.92 -9.03
N ALA A 331 -2.21 -14.95 -7.70
CA ALA A 331 -2.10 -16.18 -6.92
C ALA A 331 -3.25 -17.16 -7.21
N THR A 332 -4.47 -16.64 -7.36
CA THR A 332 -5.65 -17.43 -7.71
C THR A 332 -5.55 -18.00 -9.12
N LYS A 333 -5.15 -17.18 -10.10
CA LYS A 333 -4.92 -17.62 -11.49
C LYS A 333 -3.83 -18.70 -11.59
N ALA A 334 -2.74 -18.55 -10.85
CA ALA A 334 -1.64 -19.51 -10.83
C ALA A 334 -2.07 -20.90 -10.32
N ARG A 335 -3.17 -20.98 -9.55
CA ARG A 335 -3.76 -22.27 -9.13
C ARG A 335 -4.50 -22.99 -10.27
N PHE A 336 -4.92 -22.26 -11.30
CA PHE A 336 -5.67 -22.78 -12.44
C PHE A 336 -5.01 -22.38 -13.79
N PRO A 337 -3.78 -22.85 -14.06
CA PRO A 337 -2.98 -22.38 -15.19
C PRO A 337 -3.66 -22.63 -16.56
N TYR A 338 -4.36 -23.76 -16.72
CA TYR A 338 -5.09 -24.11 -17.95
C TYR A 338 -6.21 -23.11 -18.29
N HIS A 339 -6.84 -22.51 -17.28
CA HIS A 339 -7.94 -21.55 -17.47
C HIS A 339 -7.46 -20.09 -17.46
N SER A 340 -6.26 -19.82 -16.93
CA SER A 340 -5.72 -18.45 -16.78
C SER A 340 -5.57 -17.69 -18.10
N ASN A 341 -5.44 -18.39 -19.24
CA ASN A 341 -5.31 -17.75 -20.54
C ASN A 341 -6.66 -17.30 -21.13
N LYS A 342 -7.80 -17.75 -20.55
CA LYS A 342 -9.13 -17.33 -21.00
C LYS A 342 -9.47 -15.96 -20.41
N ARG A 343 -9.71 -14.97 -21.28
CA ARG A 343 -10.10 -13.59 -20.89
C ARG A 343 -11.28 -13.58 -19.91
N LEU A 344 -12.28 -14.44 -20.12
CA LEU A 344 -13.44 -14.55 -19.24
C LEU A 344 -13.06 -15.01 -17.82
N PHE A 345 -12.18 -16.00 -17.68
CA PHE A 345 -11.74 -16.50 -16.37
C PHE A 345 -10.97 -15.42 -15.60
N ARG A 346 -10.10 -14.68 -16.28
CA ARG A 346 -9.39 -13.55 -15.69
C ARG A 346 -10.33 -12.48 -15.14
N HIS A 347 -11.33 -12.09 -15.93
CA HIS A 347 -12.33 -11.11 -15.53
C HIS A 347 -13.19 -11.63 -14.38
N MET A 348 -13.62 -12.90 -14.43
CA MET A 348 -14.37 -13.55 -13.34
C MET A 348 -13.62 -13.53 -12.02
N VAL A 349 -12.32 -13.85 -12.01
CA VAL A 349 -11.50 -13.83 -10.78
C VAL A 349 -11.43 -12.41 -10.21
N GLY A 350 -11.14 -11.41 -11.05
CA GLY A 350 -11.11 -10.00 -10.60
C GLY A 350 -12.45 -9.54 -10.05
N THR A 351 -13.55 -9.80 -10.76
CA THR A 351 -14.91 -9.49 -10.31
C THR A 351 -15.26 -10.20 -9.01
N SER A 352 -14.89 -11.48 -8.86
CA SER A 352 -15.15 -12.24 -7.63
C SER A 352 -14.44 -11.62 -6.42
N VAL A 353 -13.19 -11.16 -6.57
CA VAL A 353 -12.47 -10.47 -5.50
C VAL A 353 -13.19 -9.16 -5.13
N VAL A 354 -13.53 -8.32 -6.11
CA VAL A 354 -14.26 -7.06 -5.86
C VAL A 354 -15.58 -7.32 -5.14
N MET A 355 -16.40 -8.26 -5.65
CA MET A 355 -17.68 -8.61 -5.05
C MET A 355 -17.52 -9.13 -3.62
N SER A 356 -16.50 -9.96 -3.35
CA SER A 356 -16.26 -10.44 -1.99
C SER A 356 -15.85 -9.30 -1.04
N THR A 357 -14.95 -8.40 -1.45
CA THR A 357 -14.58 -7.24 -0.61
C THR A 357 -15.76 -6.31 -0.38
N LEU A 358 -16.65 -6.15 -1.38
CA LEU A 358 -17.89 -5.39 -1.25
C LEU A 358 -18.81 -6.01 -0.19
N LEU A 359 -18.99 -7.33 -0.22
CA LEU A 359 -19.79 -8.02 0.81
C LEU A 359 -19.23 -7.80 2.21
N VAL A 360 -17.90 -7.86 2.38
CA VAL A 360 -17.27 -7.57 3.68
C VAL A 360 -17.44 -6.10 4.06
N ALA A 361 -17.29 -5.16 3.12
CA ALA A 361 -17.48 -3.72 3.36
C ALA A 361 -18.93 -3.38 3.75
N LEU A 362 -19.91 -4.07 3.18
CA LEU A 362 -21.32 -3.92 3.54
C LEU A 362 -21.66 -4.58 4.87
N ALA A 363 -21.02 -5.71 5.20
CA ALA A 363 -21.23 -6.41 6.46
C ALA A 363 -20.60 -5.64 7.63
N VAL A 364 -19.36 -5.16 7.50
CA VAL A 364 -18.60 -4.46 8.55
C VAL A 364 -18.20 -3.08 8.05
N PRO A 365 -19.13 -2.12 7.92
CA PRO A 365 -18.87 -0.81 7.33
C PRO A 365 -18.16 0.15 8.30
N PHE A 366 -17.27 -0.33 9.17
CA PHE A 366 -16.62 0.46 10.22
C PHE A 366 -15.12 0.61 9.96
N PHE A 367 -14.74 1.71 9.32
CA PHE A 367 -13.37 1.93 8.88
C PHE A 367 -12.34 1.83 10.03
N GLY A 368 -12.57 2.56 11.13
CA GLY A 368 -11.65 2.59 12.27
C GLY A 368 -11.40 1.20 12.86
N SER A 369 -12.46 0.45 13.16
CA SER A 369 -12.36 -0.88 13.76
C SER A 369 -11.76 -1.91 12.80
N LEU A 370 -12.11 -1.86 11.51
CA LEU A 370 -11.51 -2.73 10.49
C LEU A 370 -10.01 -2.45 10.36
N MET A 371 -9.60 -1.19 10.26
CA MET A 371 -8.18 -0.82 10.13
C MET A 371 -7.38 -1.11 11.39
N SER A 372 -7.99 -0.95 12.56
CA SER A 372 -7.43 -1.38 13.83
C SER A 372 -7.17 -2.89 13.81
N LEU A 373 -8.14 -3.71 13.37
CA LEU A 373 -7.96 -5.16 13.26
C LEU A 373 -6.86 -5.55 12.27
N VAL A 374 -6.83 -4.90 11.09
CA VAL A 374 -5.78 -5.10 10.08
C VAL A 374 -4.41 -4.79 10.69
N GLY A 375 -4.27 -3.64 11.34
CA GLY A 375 -3.01 -3.23 11.96
C GLY A 375 -2.56 -4.17 13.07
N ALA A 376 -3.46 -4.51 14.00
CA ALA A 376 -3.16 -5.33 15.17
C ALA A 376 -2.75 -6.75 14.79
N PHE A 377 -3.54 -7.39 13.93
CA PHE A 377 -3.36 -8.81 13.61
C PHE A 377 -2.46 -9.00 12.40
N LEU A 378 -2.77 -8.34 11.28
CA LEU A 378 -2.11 -8.62 10.00
C LEU A 378 -0.80 -7.86 9.89
N SER A 379 -0.81 -6.54 10.07
CA SER A 379 0.38 -5.72 9.88
C SER A 379 1.45 -6.07 10.91
N ILE A 380 1.12 -6.32 12.18
CA ILE A 380 2.14 -6.77 13.14
C ILE A 380 2.72 -8.15 12.75
N ASN A 381 1.90 -9.11 12.33
CA ASN A 381 2.44 -10.40 11.91
C ASN A 381 3.29 -10.28 10.62
N ALA A 382 2.79 -9.57 9.61
CA ALA A 382 3.45 -9.43 8.31
C ALA A 382 4.66 -8.49 8.35
N SER A 383 4.65 -7.44 9.16
CA SER A 383 5.68 -6.41 9.20
C SER A 383 6.62 -6.50 10.40
N VAL A 384 6.27 -7.20 11.47
CA VAL A 384 7.09 -7.27 12.69
C VAL A 384 7.50 -8.71 12.99
N THR A 385 6.55 -9.59 13.25
CA THR A 385 6.81 -10.95 13.73
C THR A 385 7.48 -11.83 12.66
N LEU A 386 6.93 -11.89 11.45
CA LEU A 386 7.42 -12.76 10.38
C LEU A 386 8.83 -12.39 9.90
N PRO A 387 9.19 -11.12 9.61
CA PRO A 387 10.55 -10.78 9.21
C PRO A 387 11.57 -11.18 10.27
N CYS A 388 11.26 -10.93 11.54
CA CYS A 388 12.12 -11.27 12.67
C CYS A 388 12.34 -12.79 12.78
N LEU A 389 11.26 -13.58 12.75
CA LEU A 389 11.35 -15.04 12.82
C LEU A 389 12.07 -15.64 11.63
N CYS A 390 11.77 -15.18 10.41
CA CYS A 390 12.43 -15.62 9.19
C CYS A 390 13.92 -15.29 9.23
N TYR A 391 14.29 -14.07 9.62
CA TYR A 391 15.68 -13.66 9.72
C TYR A 391 16.45 -14.49 10.75
N LEU A 392 15.92 -14.68 11.96
CA LEU A 392 16.56 -15.51 12.98
C LEU A 392 16.80 -16.92 12.45
N LYS A 393 15.81 -17.49 11.75
CA LYS A 393 15.90 -18.85 11.21
C LYS A 393 16.92 -18.97 10.07
N ILE A 394 16.95 -18.01 9.16
CA ILE A 394 17.87 -18.00 7.99
C ILE A 394 19.30 -17.71 8.42
N SER A 395 19.51 -16.68 9.26
CA SER A 395 20.84 -16.25 9.68
C SER A 395 21.51 -17.18 10.69
N GLY A 396 20.73 -18.01 11.39
CA GLY A 396 21.22 -18.80 12.52
C GLY A 396 21.55 -17.96 13.76
N SER A 397 21.21 -16.66 13.78
CA SER A 397 21.55 -15.73 14.88
C SER A 397 20.99 -16.17 16.24
N TYR A 398 19.91 -16.97 16.26
CA TYR A 398 19.36 -17.58 17.48
C TYR A 398 20.35 -18.46 18.25
N GLN A 399 21.45 -18.91 17.63
CA GLN A 399 22.47 -19.74 18.28
C GLN A 399 23.47 -18.92 19.11
N LYS A 400 23.47 -17.58 18.98
CA LYS A 400 24.41 -16.69 19.67
C LYS A 400 23.63 -15.67 20.50
N PHE A 401 23.83 -15.67 21.81
CA PHE A 401 23.22 -14.67 22.69
C PHE A 401 23.99 -13.34 22.57
N ASN A 402 23.57 -12.50 21.62
CA ASN A 402 24.13 -11.16 21.39
C ASN A 402 23.03 -10.07 21.48
N GLY A 403 23.44 -8.81 21.45
CA GLY A 403 22.50 -7.68 21.52
C GLY A 403 21.47 -7.64 20.39
N GLU A 404 21.81 -8.19 19.21
CA GLU A 404 20.89 -8.29 18.08
C GLU A 404 19.77 -9.30 18.36
N MET A 405 20.10 -10.48 18.90
CA MET A 405 19.11 -11.48 19.32
C MET A 405 18.17 -10.91 20.37
N VAL A 406 18.70 -10.18 21.36
CA VAL A 406 17.90 -9.52 22.40
C VAL A 406 16.97 -8.47 21.77
N GLY A 407 17.49 -7.63 20.87
CA GLY A 407 16.71 -6.62 20.16
C GLY A 407 15.57 -7.23 19.34
N ILE A 408 15.84 -8.27 18.55
CA ILE A 408 14.82 -9.00 17.79
C ILE A 408 13.79 -9.64 18.74
N GLY A 409 14.25 -10.23 19.85
CA GLY A 409 13.37 -10.80 20.87
C GLY A 409 12.40 -9.78 21.46
N LEU A 410 12.87 -8.58 21.82
CA LEU A 410 12.03 -7.49 22.31
C LEU A 410 10.99 -7.04 21.29
N VAL A 411 11.38 -6.92 20.01
CA VAL A 411 10.48 -6.56 18.91
C VAL A 411 9.39 -7.62 18.71
N ILE A 412 9.73 -8.91 18.78
CA ILE A 412 8.76 -10.02 18.72
C ILE A 412 7.80 -9.98 19.90
N VAL A 413 8.31 -9.80 21.13
CA VAL A 413 7.49 -9.74 22.33
C VAL A 413 6.50 -8.57 22.25
N MET A 414 6.97 -7.38 21.87
CA MET A 414 6.11 -6.24 21.59
C MET A 414 5.03 -6.59 20.56
N GLY A 415 5.40 -7.23 19.44
CA GLY A 415 4.45 -7.68 18.42
C GLY A 415 3.38 -8.62 18.98
N ILE A 416 3.75 -9.59 19.81
CA ILE A 416 2.79 -10.51 20.47
C ILE A 416 1.80 -9.74 21.35
N PHE A 417 2.28 -8.76 22.14
CA PHE A 417 1.42 -7.90 22.93
C PHE A 417 0.41 -7.15 22.06
N VAL A 418 0.85 -6.52 20.97
CA VAL A 418 -0.06 -5.82 20.05
C VAL A 418 -1.08 -6.76 19.41
N VAL A 419 -0.65 -7.95 18.98
CA VAL A 419 -1.55 -8.95 18.39
C VAL A 419 -2.63 -9.36 19.40
N ILE A 420 -2.27 -9.63 20.66
CA ILE A 420 -3.25 -10.07 21.66
C ILE A 420 -4.21 -8.93 22.04
N PHE A 421 -3.67 -7.81 22.51
CA PHE A 421 -4.47 -6.73 23.08
C PHE A 421 -5.16 -5.89 21.99
N GLY A 422 -4.47 -5.60 20.89
CA GLY A 422 -5.02 -4.87 19.76
C GLY A 422 -6.16 -5.63 19.08
N THR A 423 -5.94 -6.92 18.75
CA THR A 423 -6.99 -7.74 18.11
C THR A 423 -8.21 -7.89 19.02
N TYR A 424 -7.99 -8.09 20.33
CA TYR A 424 -9.08 -8.14 21.29
C TYR A 424 -9.90 -6.84 21.29
N ALA A 425 -9.24 -5.68 21.38
CA ALA A 425 -9.90 -4.39 21.36
C ALA A 425 -10.70 -4.18 20.06
N SER A 426 -10.09 -4.42 18.89
CA SER A 426 -10.78 -4.25 17.60
C SER A 426 -12.00 -5.18 17.46
N LEU A 427 -11.90 -6.44 17.91
CA LEU A 427 -13.02 -7.38 17.85
C LEU A 427 -14.15 -6.97 18.80
N VAL A 428 -13.82 -6.50 20.01
CA VAL A 428 -14.81 -5.97 20.96
C VAL A 428 -15.53 -4.76 20.37
N ASP A 429 -14.81 -3.84 19.74
CA ASP A 429 -15.41 -2.67 19.09
C ASP A 429 -16.34 -3.06 17.93
N ILE A 430 -15.91 -3.99 17.07
CA ILE A 430 -16.77 -4.53 16.00
C ILE A 430 -18.04 -5.16 16.59
N MET A 431 -17.91 -5.99 17.63
CA MET A 431 -19.07 -6.64 18.26
C MET A 431 -20.02 -5.64 18.91
N ARG A 432 -19.52 -4.56 19.49
CA ARG A 432 -20.35 -3.49 20.08
C ARG A 432 -21.13 -2.75 19.01
N MET A 433 -20.52 -2.48 17.85
CA MET A 433 -21.17 -1.78 16.74
C MET A 433 -22.31 -2.57 16.07
N PHE A 434 -22.40 -3.88 16.28
CA PHE A 434 -23.54 -4.70 15.83
C PHE A 434 -24.65 -4.88 16.87
N LYS A 435 -24.41 -4.51 18.12
CA LYS A 435 -25.40 -4.64 19.22
C LYS A 435 -26.31 -3.41 19.37
N PHE A 436 -25.99 -2.34 18.67
CA PHE A 436 -26.79 -1.13 18.53
C PHE A 436 -27.11 -0.96 17.04
#